data_AF-A0A9W6JED2-F1
#
_entry.id   AF-A0A9W6JED2-F1
#
_cell.length_a   1.000
_cell.length_b   1.000
_cell.length_c   1.000
_cell.angle_alpha   90.00
_cell.angle_beta   90.00
_cell.angle_gamma   90.00
#
_symmetry.space_group_name_H-M   'P 1'
#
loop_
_entity.id
_entity.type
_entity.pdbx_description
1 polymer ?
#
loop_
_entity_poly.entity_id
_entity_poly.type
_entity_poly.pdbx_seq_one_letter_code
_entity_poly.pdbx_strand_id
1 'polypeptide(L)'
;MTTPSRLPDAATLDSILAGLDPASADMDLLPALASAFPGFSFGLAHVDGDYWRDTRTVIRPDGTRVGGLRPLMAAELAKDGGDIAALWRRLKETDLQIAEWRGTGVFVFAPTGPGAADYIQVTLDRETEWRAGPIVNRDYRPWSEDELVDPS
;
A
#
# COMPACT_ATOMS: atom_id res chain seq x y z
N MET A 1 -35.06 -12.95 9.49
CA MET A 1 -33.96 -12.50 8.60
C MET A 1 -34.60 -11.67 7.51
N THR A 2 -34.21 -10.41 7.37
CA THR A 2 -34.63 -9.54 6.27
C THR A 2 -33.96 -10.01 4.99
N THR A 3 -34.73 -10.20 3.92
CA THR A 3 -34.17 -10.56 2.60
C THR A 3 -33.33 -9.38 2.09
N PRO A 4 -32.10 -9.61 1.60
CA PRO A 4 -31.28 -8.56 1.00
C PRO A 4 -32.04 -7.84 -0.11
N SER A 5 -32.07 -6.52 -0.06
CA SER A 5 -32.82 -5.71 -1.02
C SER A 5 -32.13 -5.60 -2.39
N ARG A 6 -30.80 -5.76 -2.42
CA ARG A 6 -29.94 -5.73 -3.61
C ARG A 6 -28.57 -6.31 -3.27
N LEU A 7 -27.88 -6.92 -4.24
CA LEU A 7 -26.49 -7.35 -4.07
C LEU A 7 -25.54 -6.12 -4.00
N PRO A 8 -24.37 -6.24 -3.34
CA PRO A 8 -23.32 -5.23 -3.44
C PRO A 8 -22.81 -5.07 -4.87
N ASP A 9 -22.71 -3.82 -5.31
CA ASP A 9 -22.13 -3.42 -6.58
C ASP A 9 -20.88 -2.56 -6.36
N ALA A 10 -20.01 -2.52 -7.37
CA ALA A 10 -18.73 -1.82 -7.30
C ALA A 10 -18.89 -0.32 -7.00
N ALA A 11 -19.85 0.37 -7.61
CA ALA A 11 -20.00 1.81 -7.44
C ALA A 11 -20.40 2.18 -5.99
N THR A 12 -21.27 1.39 -5.36
CA THR A 12 -21.60 1.58 -3.94
C THR A 12 -20.39 1.25 -3.06
N LEU A 13 -19.67 0.17 -3.33
CA LEU A 13 -18.48 -0.22 -2.56
C LEU A 13 -17.41 0.88 -2.62
N ASP A 14 -17.12 1.40 -3.81
CA ASP A 14 -16.17 2.52 -4.00
C ASP A 14 -16.58 3.75 -3.19
N SER A 15 -17.88 4.09 -3.18
CA SER A 15 -18.38 5.21 -2.40
C SER A 15 -18.26 5.00 -0.89
N ILE A 16 -18.44 3.76 -0.41
CA ILE A 16 -18.24 3.43 1.02
C ILE A 16 -16.77 3.60 1.37
N LEU A 17 -15.87 2.98 0.60
CA LEU A 17 -14.44 2.97 0.85
C LEU A 17 -13.86 4.39 0.82
N ALA A 18 -14.28 5.22 -0.14
CA ALA A 18 -13.87 6.62 -0.23
C ALA A 18 -14.35 7.48 0.97
N GLY A 19 -15.38 7.03 1.68
CA GLY A 19 -15.93 7.72 2.85
C GLY A 19 -15.36 7.26 4.20
N LEU A 20 -14.57 6.18 4.22
CA LEU A 20 -13.93 5.69 5.46
C LEU A 20 -12.76 6.59 5.84
N ASP A 21 -12.57 6.82 7.13
CA ASP A 21 -11.33 7.39 7.65
C ASP A 21 -10.22 6.31 7.59
N PRO A 22 -9.10 6.56 6.87
CA PRO A 22 -7.99 5.60 6.80
C PRO A 22 -7.43 5.18 8.17
N ALA A 23 -7.59 5.98 9.23
CA ALA A 23 -7.13 5.68 10.58
C ALA A 23 -8.02 4.66 11.30
N SER A 24 -9.31 4.59 10.99
CA SER A 24 -10.30 3.71 11.64
C SER A 24 -11.01 2.75 10.69
N ALA A 25 -10.58 2.69 9.42
CA ALA A 25 -11.22 1.89 8.37
C ALA A 25 -11.54 0.45 8.77
N ASP A 26 -10.66 -0.22 9.53
CA ASP A 26 -10.87 -1.61 9.97
C ASP A 26 -12.10 -1.77 10.88
N MET A 27 -12.38 -0.75 11.72
CA MET A 27 -13.53 -0.75 12.63
C MET A 27 -14.81 -0.28 11.92
N ASP A 28 -14.68 0.66 10.98
CA ASP A 28 -15.83 1.35 10.38
C ASP A 28 -16.40 0.64 9.15
N LEU A 29 -15.62 -0.26 8.53
CA LEU A 29 -15.99 -0.97 7.31
C LEU A 29 -17.27 -1.81 7.46
N LEU A 30 -17.35 -2.69 8.48
CA LEU A 30 -18.52 -3.54 8.68
C LEU A 30 -19.80 -2.73 8.97
N PRO A 31 -19.80 -1.72 9.87
CA PRO A 31 -20.93 -0.82 10.06
C PRO A 31 -21.38 -0.13 8.76
N ALA A 32 -20.44 0.38 7.96
CA ALA A 32 -20.76 1.06 6.72
C ALA A 32 -21.40 0.13 5.69
N LEU A 33 -20.89 -1.10 5.54
CA LEU A 33 -21.47 -2.13 4.67
C LEU A 33 -22.86 -2.55 5.13
N ALA A 34 -23.06 -2.76 6.44
CA ALA A 34 -24.36 -3.13 6.99
C ALA A 34 -25.41 -2.02 6.77
N SER A 35 -25.00 -0.75 6.84
CA SER A 35 -25.86 0.39 6.55
C SER A 35 -26.24 0.49 5.07
N ALA A 36 -25.29 0.22 4.16
CA ALA A 36 -25.51 0.34 2.72
C ALA A 36 -26.28 -0.84 2.11
N PHE A 37 -26.15 -2.03 2.70
CA PHE A 37 -26.76 -3.27 2.22
C PHE A 37 -27.55 -3.99 3.34
N PRO A 38 -28.70 -3.42 3.75
CA PRO A 38 -29.52 -4.03 4.79
C PRO A 38 -29.99 -5.43 4.35
N GLY A 39 -29.97 -6.37 5.31
CA GLY A 39 -30.32 -7.77 5.08
C GLY A 39 -29.12 -8.69 4.85
N PHE A 40 -27.92 -8.14 4.62
CA PHE A 40 -26.69 -8.92 4.69
C PHE A 40 -26.14 -8.98 6.11
N SER A 41 -25.60 -10.14 6.46
CA SER A 41 -24.82 -10.34 7.68
C SER A 41 -23.35 -10.44 7.29
N PHE A 42 -22.67 -9.30 7.21
CA PHE A 42 -21.25 -9.26 6.86
C PHE A 42 -20.36 -9.74 8.00
N GLY A 43 -19.36 -10.54 7.68
CA GLY A 43 -18.26 -10.92 8.56
C GLY A 43 -16.93 -10.50 7.95
N LEU A 44 -15.95 -10.21 8.82
CA LEU A 44 -14.58 -9.84 8.45
C LEU A 44 -13.65 -11.01 8.73
N ALA A 45 -12.82 -11.38 7.75
CA ALA A 45 -11.67 -12.23 7.93
C ALA A 45 -10.42 -11.41 7.58
N HIS A 46 -9.60 -11.12 8.60
CA HIS A 46 -8.29 -10.52 8.38
C HIS A 46 -7.31 -11.61 7.94
N VAL A 47 -6.52 -11.33 6.92
CA VAL A 47 -5.39 -12.18 6.55
C VAL A 47 -4.14 -11.43 6.98
N ASP A 48 -3.36 -12.00 7.90
CA ASP A 48 -2.07 -11.47 8.38
C ASP A 48 -0.97 -11.52 7.28
N GLY A 49 -1.35 -11.33 6.02
CA GLY A 49 -0.48 -11.30 4.86
C GLY A 49 -0.04 -9.88 4.59
N ASP A 50 0.84 -9.36 5.44
CA ASP A 50 1.58 -8.14 5.10
C ASP A 50 2.37 -8.42 3.82
N TYR A 51 2.00 -7.77 2.72
CA TYR A 51 2.82 -7.78 1.51
C TYR A 51 3.53 -6.45 1.35
N TRP A 52 4.69 -6.52 0.73
CA TRP A 52 5.51 -5.38 0.39
C TRP A 52 5.48 -5.21 -1.11
N ARG A 53 5.27 -3.98 -1.57
CA ARG A 53 5.52 -3.68 -2.97
C ARG A 53 7.00 -3.44 -3.14
N ASP A 54 7.62 -4.10 -4.10
CA ASP A 54 9.01 -3.83 -4.52
C ASP A 54 9.20 -2.40 -5.09
N THR A 55 8.10 -1.68 -5.31
CA THR A 55 8.13 -0.31 -5.80
C THR A 55 8.33 0.68 -4.65
N ARG A 56 9.47 1.36 -4.67
CA ARG A 56 9.82 2.46 -3.77
C ARG A 56 9.76 3.81 -4.46
N THR A 57 9.28 4.82 -3.75
CA THR A 57 9.21 6.21 -4.24
C THR A 57 10.31 7.03 -3.59
N VAL A 58 11.00 7.87 -4.36
CA VAL A 58 11.86 8.93 -3.83
C VAL A 58 11.01 10.17 -3.57
N ILE A 59 11.12 10.71 -2.37
CA ILE A 59 10.40 11.91 -1.92
C ILE A 59 11.37 12.94 -1.33
N ARG A 60 10.94 14.20 -1.29
CA ARG A 60 11.57 15.25 -0.49
C ARG A 60 11.07 15.20 0.97
N PRO A 61 11.73 15.88 1.93
CA PRO A 61 11.29 15.88 3.33
C PRO A 61 9.87 16.42 3.57
N ASP A 62 9.36 17.26 2.66
CA ASP A 62 8.00 17.78 2.70
C ASP A 62 6.94 16.82 2.13
N GLY A 63 7.35 15.62 1.70
CA GLY A 63 6.48 14.62 1.10
C GLY A 63 6.31 14.76 -0.42
N THR A 64 6.92 15.77 -1.05
CA THR A 64 6.83 15.94 -2.52
C THR A 64 7.48 14.76 -3.24
N ARG A 65 6.72 14.11 -4.13
CA ARG A 65 7.22 13.01 -4.97
C ARG A 65 8.27 13.50 -5.97
N VAL A 66 9.38 12.77 -6.07
CA VAL A 66 10.45 12.99 -7.06
C VAL A 66 10.35 11.97 -8.19
N GLY A 67 10.09 10.70 -7.87
CA GLY A 67 9.97 9.61 -8.86
C GLY A 67 10.17 8.24 -8.23
N GLY A 68 10.23 7.19 -9.05
CA GLY A 68 10.57 5.84 -8.56
C GLY A 68 12.06 5.69 -8.25
N LEU A 69 12.40 4.91 -7.22
CA LEU A 69 13.78 4.68 -6.78
C LEU A 69 14.65 4.05 -7.87
N ARG A 70 14.20 2.92 -8.44
CA ARG A 70 14.99 2.18 -9.46
C ARG A 70 15.31 3.05 -10.69
N PRO A 71 14.34 3.71 -11.35
CA PRO A 71 14.64 4.59 -12.49
C PRO A 71 15.55 5.76 -12.12
N LEU A 72 15.37 6.35 -10.94
CA LEU A 72 16.20 7.46 -10.47
C LEU A 72 17.63 7.00 -10.23
N MET A 73 17.85 5.89 -9.54
CA MET A 73 19.19 5.35 -9.29
C MET A 73 19.93 5.04 -10.58
N ALA A 74 19.26 4.41 -11.55
CA ALA A 74 19.86 4.14 -12.86
C ALA A 74 20.28 5.44 -13.58
N ALA A 75 19.42 6.45 -13.57
CA ALA A 75 19.71 7.75 -14.20
C ALA A 75 20.84 8.51 -13.48
N GLU A 76 20.88 8.48 -12.15
CA GLU A 76 21.93 9.14 -11.38
C GLU A 76 23.28 8.42 -11.48
N LEU A 77 23.29 7.09 -11.51
CA LEU A 77 24.48 6.28 -11.67
C LEU A 77 25.12 6.46 -13.06
N ALA A 78 24.30 6.60 -14.10
CA ALA A 78 24.77 6.88 -15.45
C ALA A 78 25.55 8.20 -15.55
N LYS A 79 25.22 9.22 -14.73
CA LYS A 79 25.96 10.50 -14.69
C LYS A 79 27.39 10.34 -14.17
N ASP A 80 27.59 9.36 -13.29
CA ASP A 80 28.90 9.04 -12.70
C ASP A 80 29.61 7.89 -13.43
N GLY A 81 29.13 7.51 -14.63
CA GLY A 81 29.75 6.45 -15.43
C GLY A 81 29.74 5.07 -14.74
N GLY A 82 28.78 4.82 -13.85
CA GLY A 82 28.74 3.59 -13.05
C GLY A 82 29.48 3.68 -11.71
N ASP A 83 30.04 4.82 -11.33
CA ASP A 83 30.72 4.96 -10.03
C ASP A 83 29.71 5.10 -8.87
N ILE A 84 29.38 3.96 -8.27
CA ILE A 84 28.52 3.86 -7.08
C ILE A 84 29.04 4.70 -5.91
N ALA A 85 30.37 4.81 -5.74
CA ALA A 85 30.93 5.58 -4.64
C ALA A 85 30.75 7.09 -4.85
N ALA A 86 30.89 7.57 -6.09
CA ALA A 86 30.61 8.95 -6.45
C ALA A 86 29.14 9.29 -6.23
N LEU A 87 28.24 8.42 -6.69
CA LEU A 87 26.81 8.57 -6.50
C LEU A 87 26.44 8.64 -5.01
N TRP A 88 26.92 7.68 -4.22
CA TRP A 88 26.68 7.64 -2.78
C TRP A 88 27.17 8.92 -2.08
N ARG A 89 28.37 9.40 -2.39
CA ARG A 89 28.92 10.65 -1.82
C ARG A 89 28.04 11.85 -2.13
N ARG A 90 27.40 11.92 -3.30
CA ARG A 90 26.47 12.99 -3.64
C ARG A 90 25.14 12.84 -2.89
N LEU A 91 24.56 11.64 -2.90
CA LEU A 91 23.24 11.39 -2.33
C LEU A 91 23.22 11.49 -0.80
N LYS A 92 24.29 11.10 -0.10
CA LYS A 92 24.37 11.18 1.37
C LYS A 92 24.27 12.62 1.90
N GLU A 93 24.64 13.61 1.07
CA GLU A 93 24.56 15.04 1.40
C GLU A 93 23.19 15.64 1.09
N THR A 94 22.29 14.86 0.47
CA THR A 94 20.90 15.27 0.25
C THR A 94 20.00 14.90 1.43
N ASP A 95 18.81 15.50 1.45
CA ASP A 95 17.72 15.20 2.36
C ASP A 95 16.65 14.32 1.72
N LEU A 96 16.90 13.79 0.51
CA LEU A 96 15.99 12.89 -0.19
C LEU A 96 15.73 11.63 0.63
N GLN A 97 14.51 11.11 0.50
CA GLN A 97 14.00 10.01 1.30
C GLN A 97 13.33 8.98 0.43
N ILE A 98 13.23 7.78 0.95
CA ILE A 98 12.47 6.69 0.36
C ILE A 98 11.14 6.58 1.09
N ALA A 99 10.09 6.38 0.31
CA ALA A 99 8.79 5.92 0.78
C ALA A 99 8.53 4.49 0.28
N GLU A 100 7.95 3.67 1.14
CA GLU A 100 7.66 2.26 0.92
C GLU A 100 6.18 1.97 1.12
N TRP A 101 5.67 0.97 0.40
CA TRP A 101 4.28 0.51 0.50
C TRP A 101 4.21 -0.83 1.24
N ARG A 102 3.33 -0.92 2.24
CA ARG A 102 2.83 -2.20 2.79
C ARG A 102 1.35 -2.25 2.49
N GLY A 103 0.89 -3.44 2.15
CA GLY A 103 -0.51 -3.76 2.06
C GLY A 103 -0.89 -4.88 3.02
N THR A 104 -2.13 -4.87 3.47
CA THR A 104 -2.77 -6.05 4.05
C THR A 104 -4.09 -6.32 3.34
N GLY A 105 -4.37 -7.60 3.11
CA GLY A 105 -5.60 -8.05 2.46
C GLY A 105 -6.69 -8.31 3.49
N VAL A 106 -7.87 -7.76 3.25
CA VAL A 106 -9.05 -7.90 4.09
C VAL A 106 -10.17 -8.53 3.25
N PHE A 107 -10.77 -9.59 3.79
CA PHE A 107 -11.89 -10.26 3.14
C PHE A 107 -13.17 -10.05 3.93
N VAL A 108 -14.21 -9.62 3.23
CA VAL A 108 -15.55 -9.51 3.78
C VAL A 108 -16.45 -10.54 3.10
N PHE A 109 -17.22 -11.28 3.88
CA PHE A 109 -18.14 -12.30 3.37
C PHE A 109 -19.55 -12.09 3.91
N ALA A 110 -20.56 -12.44 3.11
CA ALA A 110 -21.94 -12.52 3.59
C ALA A 110 -22.71 -13.64 2.88
N PRO A 111 -23.50 -14.47 3.59
CA PRO A 111 -24.34 -15.49 2.98
C PRO A 111 -25.45 -14.88 2.12
N THR A 112 -25.76 -15.49 0.98
CA THR A 112 -26.90 -15.19 0.12
C THR A 112 -27.97 -16.29 0.15
N GLY A 113 -27.68 -17.43 0.77
CA GLY A 113 -28.55 -18.60 0.83
C GLY A 113 -28.04 -19.68 1.81
N PRO A 114 -28.72 -20.83 1.91
CA PRO A 114 -28.38 -21.89 2.85
C PRO A 114 -27.25 -22.82 2.38
N GLY A 115 -26.87 -22.79 1.10
CA GLY A 115 -25.82 -23.61 0.53
C GLY A 115 -24.42 -23.07 0.85
N ALA A 116 -23.43 -23.95 0.88
CA ALA A 116 -22.03 -23.58 1.15
C ALA A 116 -21.41 -22.65 0.08
N ALA A 117 -21.98 -22.61 -1.13
CA ALA A 117 -21.57 -21.72 -2.21
C ALA A 117 -22.44 -20.45 -2.31
N ASP A 118 -23.46 -20.33 -1.46
CA ASP A 118 -24.38 -19.20 -1.50
C ASP A 118 -23.82 -18.06 -0.65
N TYR A 119 -22.78 -17.39 -1.15
CA TYR A 119 -22.19 -16.23 -0.50
C TYR A 119 -21.68 -15.21 -1.51
N ILE A 120 -21.51 -13.99 -1.02
CA ILE A 120 -20.68 -12.97 -1.65
C ILE A 120 -19.37 -12.84 -0.86
N GLN A 121 -18.29 -12.57 -1.58
CA GLN A 121 -17.01 -12.21 -1.01
C GLN A 121 -16.54 -10.91 -1.65
N VAL A 122 -16.07 -9.98 -0.83
CA VAL A 122 -15.42 -8.74 -1.23
C VAL A 122 -13.99 -8.80 -0.71
N THR A 123 -13.03 -8.64 -1.60
CA THR A 123 -11.61 -8.49 -1.24
C THR A 123 -11.27 -7.01 -1.25
N LEU A 124 -10.59 -6.56 -0.21
CA LEU A 124 -10.19 -5.18 0.00
C LEU A 124 -8.71 -5.18 0.36
N ASP A 125 -7.91 -4.40 -0.37
CA ASP A 125 -6.51 -4.21 -0.03
C ASP A 125 -6.33 -2.86 0.65
N ARG A 126 -5.75 -2.88 1.85
CA ARG A 126 -5.34 -1.67 2.56
C ARG A 126 -3.87 -1.43 2.31
N GLU A 127 -3.57 -0.53 1.38
CA GLU A 127 -2.21 -0.09 1.11
C GLU A 127 -1.88 1.20 1.86
N THR A 128 -0.74 1.24 2.53
CA THR A 128 -0.19 2.46 3.16
C THR A 128 1.21 2.69 2.63
N GLU A 129 1.49 3.91 2.21
CA GLU A 129 2.84 4.38 1.93
C GLU A 129 3.36 5.14 3.14
N TRP A 130 4.49 4.74 3.72
CA TRP A 130 5.18 5.53 4.76
C TRP A 130 6.58 5.92 4.31
N ARG A 131 7.09 6.99 4.93
CA ARG A 131 8.48 7.40 4.82
C ARG A 131 9.38 6.39 5.54
N ALA A 132 10.15 5.63 4.79
CA ALA A 132 11.00 4.56 5.31
C ALA A 132 12.34 5.09 5.83
N GLY A 133 12.95 6.07 5.16
CA GLY A 133 14.29 6.53 5.55
C GLY A 133 14.95 7.43 4.51
N PRO A 134 16.23 7.80 4.72
CA PRO A 134 17.01 8.52 3.72
C PRO A 134 17.19 7.69 2.44
N ILE A 135 17.45 8.36 1.31
CA ILE A 135 17.63 7.69 0.01
C ILE A 135 18.83 6.74 -0.02
N VAL A 136 19.85 7.00 0.79
CA VAL A 136 21.00 6.12 1.03
C VAL A 136 21.39 6.17 2.51
N ASN A 137 21.95 5.07 3.01
CA ASN A 137 22.58 5.05 4.32
C ASN A 137 23.82 5.97 4.30
N ARG A 138 23.90 6.93 5.24
CA ARG A 138 24.99 7.93 5.26
C ARG A 138 26.32 7.38 5.74
N ASP A 139 26.27 6.30 6.51
CA ASP A 139 27.41 5.70 7.21
C ASP A 139 27.83 4.37 6.57
N TYR A 140 26.97 3.78 5.73
CA TYR A 140 27.26 2.58 4.96
C TYR A 140 27.23 2.86 3.46
N ARG A 141 28.38 2.67 2.81
CA ARG A 141 28.51 2.82 1.35
C ARG A 141 28.04 1.52 0.67
N PRO A 142 27.16 1.60 -0.34
CA PRO A 142 26.77 0.46 -1.14
C PRO A 142 27.90 0.00 -2.08
N TRP A 143 27.92 -1.30 -2.36
CA TRP A 143 28.94 -1.97 -3.20
C TRP A 143 28.41 -2.44 -4.56
N SER A 144 27.09 -2.48 -4.73
CA SER A 144 26.43 -2.92 -5.96
C SER A 144 25.23 -2.02 -6.29
N GLU A 145 24.74 -2.13 -7.52
CA GLU A 145 23.49 -1.48 -7.94
C GLU A 145 22.28 -2.01 -7.16
N ASP A 146 22.30 -3.29 -6.81
CA ASP A 146 21.26 -3.91 -5.99
C ASP A 146 21.18 -3.26 -4.60
N GLU A 147 22.32 -2.97 -3.96
CA GLU A 147 22.36 -2.26 -2.68
C GLU A 147 21.91 -0.79 -2.79
N LEU A 148 21.93 -0.17 -3.99
CA LEU A 148 21.41 1.19 -4.20
C LEU A 148 19.87 1.23 -4.24
N VAL A 149 19.24 0.16 -4.73
CA VAL A 149 17.79 0.06 -4.87
C VAL A 149 17.14 -0.69 -3.70
N ASP A 150 17.97 -1.35 -2.89
CA ASP A 150 17.61 -1.96 -1.60
C ASP A 150 18.53 -1.53 -0.46
N PRO A 151 18.49 -0.24 -0.05
CA PRO A 151 19.35 0.27 1.00
C PRO A 151 18.95 -0.33 2.36
N SER A 152 19.95 -0.84 3.08
CA SER A 152 19.84 -1.42 4.42
C SER A 152 19.67 -0.37 5.53
#